data_AF-A0A656JVX8-F1
#
_entry.id   AF-A0A656JVX8-F1
#
_cell.length_a   1.000
_cell.length_b   1.000
_cell.length_c   1.000
_cell.angle_alpha   90.00
_cell.angle_beta   90.00
_cell.angle_gamma   90.00
#
_symmetry.space_group_name_H-M   'P 1'
#
loop_
_entity.id
_entity.type
_entity.pdbx_description
1 polymer ?
#
loop_
_entity_poly.entity_id
_entity_poly.type
_entity_poly.pdbx_seq_one_letter_code
_entity_poly.pdbx_strand_id
1 'polypeptide(L)'
;MTAAMKLGMGLLMLVACMGLSLATGASWISPSAIVTSLWQPDVLNPVQHVLLDTRLTRTLMAVAVGSSLAVAGALMQALTRNPLASP
;
A
#
# COMPACT_ATOMS: atom_id res chain seq x y z
N MET A 1 -19.82 -6.55 14.23
CA MET A 1 -19.23 -5.42 13.45
C MET A 1 -19.99 -5.28 12.14
N THR A 2 -20.54 -4.10 11.85
CA THR A 2 -21.20 -3.82 10.57
C THR A 2 -20.20 -3.89 9.41
N ALA A 3 -20.68 -4.12 8.18
CA ALA A 3 -19.82 -4.15 6.99
C ALA A 3 -19.02 -2.85 6.84
N ALA A 4 -19.66 -1.71 7.11
CA ALA A 4 -19.01 -0.40 7.14
C ALA A 4 -17.81 -0.35 8.10
N MET A 5 -17.95 -0.93 9.30
CA MET A 5 -16.86 -0.92 10.29
C MET A 5 -15.69 -1.81 9.88
N LYS A 6 -15.95 -2.94 9.22
CA LYS A 6 -14.89 -3.82 8.67
C LYS A 6 -14.12 -3.13 7.55
N LEU A 7 -14.84 -2.48 6.61
CA LEU A 7 -14.24 -1.74 5.51
C LEU A 7 -13.41 -0.55 6.00
N GLY A 8 -13.95 0.23 6.96
CA GLY A 8 -13.23 1.34 7.58
C GLY A 8 -11.93 0.90 8.25
N MET A 9 -11.96 -0.19 9.01
CA MET A 9 -10.77 -0.73 9.66
C MET A 9 -9.73 -1.26 8.65
N GLY A 10 -10.19 -1.94 7.60
CA GLY A 10 -9.32 -2.43 6.52
C GLY A 10 -8.63 -1.28 5.77
N LEU A 11 -9.36 -0.22 5.45
CA LEU A 11 -8.80 0.97 4.81
C LEU A 11 -7.77 1.66 5.71
N LEU A 12 -8.07 1.80 7.00
CA LEU A 12 -7.16 2.41 7.97
C LEU A 12 -5.86 1.61 8.11
N MET A 13 -5.95 0.27 8.17
CA MET A 13 -4.77 -0.61 8.16
C MET A 13 -3.97 -0.48 6.87
N LEU A 14 -4.63 -0.40 5.71
CA LEU A 14 -3.95 -0.22 4.42
C LEU A 14 -3.13 1.09 4.41
N VAL A 15 -3.73 2.20 4.81
CA VAL A 15 -3.05 3.52 4.88
C VAL A 15 -1.88 3.48 5.86
N ALA A 16 -2.04 2.86 7.03
CA ALA A 16 -0.96 2.70 8.00
C ALA A 16 0.22 1.89 7.42
N CYS A 17 -0.07 0.76 6.75
CA CYS A 17 0.95 -0.05 6.08
C CYS A 17 1.65 0.70 4.95
N MET A 18 0.92 1.53 4.18
CA MET A 18 1.54 2.38 3.15
C MET A 18 2.50 3.39 3.78
N GLY A 19 2.11 4.06 4.85
CA GLY A 19 2.99 4.98 5.60
C GLY A 19 4.26 4.29 6.11
N LEU A 20 4.12 3.09 6.68
CA LEU A 20 5.26 2.28 7.12
C LEU A 20 6.15 1.84 5.95
N SER A 21 5.57 1.46 4.81
CA SER A 21 6.32 1.05 3.61
C SER A 21 7.16 2.20 3.02
N LEU A 22 6.67 3.43 3.13
CA LEU A 22 7.38 4.63 2.71
C LEU A 22 8.48 5.03 3.71
N ALA A 23 8.20 4.93 5.02
CA ALA A 23 9.16 5.27 6.07
C ALA A 23 10.34 4.28 6.15
N THR A 24 10.08 3.00 5.91
CA THR A 24 11.07 1.91 6.02
C THR A 24 11.87 1.70 4.74
N GLY A 25 13.19 1.51 4.88
CA GLY A 25 14.10 1.25 3.77
C GLY A 25 15.57 1.41 4.18
N ALA A 26 16.46 1.68 3.23
CA ALA A 26 17.90 1.86 3.48
C ALA A 26 18.21 2.99 4.48
N SER A 27 17.37 4.02 4.51
CA SER A 27 17.37 5.08 5.50
C SER A 27 15.97 5.28 6.04
N TRP A 28 15.86 5.59 7.34
CA TRP A 28 14.59 5.96 7.95
C TRP A 28 14.16 7.35 7.49
N ILE A 29 12.90 7.49 7.06
CA ILE A 29 12.33 8.77 6.65
C ILE A 29 11.20 9.11 7.61
N SER A 30 11.24 10.30 8.21
CA SER A 30 10.19 10.73 9.14
C SER A 30 8.85 10.89 8.43
N PRO A 31 7.71 10.64 9.11
CA PRO A 31 6.38 10.81 8.51
C PRO A 31 6.14 12.23 7.98
N SER A 32 6.65 13.25 8.67
CA SER A 32 6.56 14.64 8.20
C SER A 32 7.32 14.86 6.90
N ALA A 33 8.51 14.28 6.76
CA ALA A 33 9.31 14.35 5.53
C ALA A 33 8.63 13.66 4.35
N ILE A 34 7.86 12.60 4.58
CA ILE A 34 7.09 11.92 3.52
C ILE A 34 6.03 12.87 2.96
N VAL A 35 5.27 13.54 3.83
CA VAL A 35 4.22 14.49 3.42
C VAL A 35 4.81 15.68 2.69
N THR A 36 5.92 16.25 3.20
CA THR A 36 6.57 17.38 2.51
C THR A 36 7.13 16.97 1.15
N SER A 37 7.73 15.78 1.04
CA SER A 37 8.28 15.30 -0.24
C SER A 37 7.21 15.07 -1.30
N LEU A 38 5.97 14.74 -0.89
CA LEU A 38 4.83 14.59 -1.79
C LEU A 38 4.28 15.94 -2.28
N TRP A 39 4.32 16.98 -1.44
CA TRP A 39 3.74 18.28 -1.74
C TRP A 39 4.74 19.28 -2.35
N GLN A 40 6.01 19.15 -1.97
CA GLN A 40 7.13 20.00 -2.38
C GLN A 40 8.34 19.11 -2.70
N PRO A 41 8.30 18.38 -3.83
CA PRO A 41 9.39 17.53 -4.24
C PRO A 41 10.63 18.36 -4.59
N ASP A 42 11.75 18.05 -3.94
CA ASP A 42 13.07 18.58 -4.24
C ASP A 42 13.90 17.51 -4.95
N VAL A 43 14.07 17.69 -6.27
CA VAL A 43 14.84 16.79 -7.14
C VAL A 43 16.34 16.76 -6.83
N LEU A 44 16.87 17.76 -6.12
CA LEU A 44 18.27 17.78 -5.71
C LEU A 44 18.51 16.97 -4.42
N ASN A 45 17.45 16.58 -3.72
CA ASN A 45 17.54 15.80 -2.50
C ASN A 45 17.48 14.29 -2.82
N PRO A 46 18.60 13.55 -2.69
CA PRO A 46 18.64 12.13 -3.05
C PRO A 46 17.69 11.27 -2.20
N VAL A 47 17.38 11.69 -0.96
CA VAL A 47 16.42 10.96 -0.10
C VAL A 47 15.00 11.08 -0.65
N GLN A 48 14.61 12.28 -1.11
CA GLN A 48 13.29 12.50 -1.70
C GLN A 48 13.16 11.79 -3.04
N HIS A 49 14.21 11.81 -3.86
CA HIS A 49 14.25 11.08 -5.13
C HIS A 49 14.05 9.57 -4.94
N VAL A 50 14.73 8.95 -3.97
CA VAL A 50 14.55 7.52 -3.65
C VAL A 50 13.14 7.24 -3.11
N LEU A 51 12.59 8.15 -2.31
CA LEU A 51 11.23 8.02 -1.78
C LEU A 51 10.19 8.02 -2.91
N LEU A 52 10.27 8.97 -3.84
CA LEU A 52 9.28 9.17 -4.90
C LEU A 52 9.42 8.13 -6.03
N ASP A 53 10.62 7.88 -6.52
CA ASP A 53 10.79 7.03 -7.70
C ASP A 53 10.76 5.54 -7.35
N THR A 54 11.30 5.17 -6.18
CA THR A 54 11.46 3.75 -5.81
C THR A 54 10.42 3.33 -4.78
N ARG A 55 10.35 4.01 -3.63
CA ARG A 55 9.51 3.54 -2.51
C ARG A 55 8.03 3.72 -2.82
N LEU A 56 7.62 4.89 -3.32
CA LEU A 56 6.24 5.17 -3.67
C LEU A 56 5.76 4.28 -4.80
N THR A 57 6.51 4.16 -5.89
CA THR A 57 6.20 3.25 -7.00
C THR A 57 6.02 1.81 -6.52
N ARG A 58 6.94 1.30 -5.69
CA ARG A 58 6.83 -0.05 -5.11
C ARG A 58 5.60 -0.21 -4.24
N THR A 59 5.28 0.77 -3.39
CA THR A 59 4.09 0.73 -2.53
C THR A 59 2.81 0.68 -3.36
N LEU A 60 2.71 1.51 -4.41
CA LEU A 60 1.56 1.50 -5.32
C LEU A 60 1.43 0.16 -6.05
N MET A 61 2.53 -0.41 -6.52
CA MET A 61 2.54 -1.73 -7.16
C MET A 61 2.09 -2.83 -6.19
N ALA A 62 2.53 -2.80 -4.93
CA ALA A 62 2.11 -3.76 -3.92
C ALA A 62 0.59 -3.69 -3.66
N VAL A 63 0.01 -2.48 -3.61
CA VAL A 63 -1.44 -2.28 -3.45
C VAL A 63 -2.20 -2.79 -4.67
N ALA A 64 -1.75 -2.45 -5.89
CA ALA A 64 -2.40 -2.87 -7.13
C ALA A 64 -2.36 -4.40 -7.32
N VAL A 65 -1.19 -5.02 -7.13
CA VAL A 65 -1.03 -6.48 -7.24
C VAL A 65 -1.81 -7.19 -6.13
N GLY A 66 -1.69 -6.74 -4.88
CA GLY A 66 -2.38 -7.36 -3.75
C GLY A 66 -3.91 -7.30 -3.87
N SER A 67 -4.46 -6.16 -4.29
CA SER A 67 -5.90 -6.04 -4.55
C SER A 67 -6.36 -6.91 -5.71
N SER A 68 -5.56 -6.99 -6.79
CA SER A 68 -5.88 -7.86 -7.94
C SER A 68 -5.91 -9.34 -7.54
N LEU A 69 -4.93 -9.80 -6.75
CA LEU A 69 -4.90 -11.17 -6.22
C LEU A 69 -6.08 -11.45 -5.27
N ALA A 70 -6.44 -10.48 -4.42
CA ALA A 70 -7.60 -10.63 -3.53
C ALA A 70 -8.91 -10.78 -4.33
N VAL A 71 -9.09 -10.00 -5.40
CA VAL A 71 -10.26 -10.11 -6.29
C VAL A 71 -10.24 -11.45 -7.04
N ALA A 72 -9.10 -11.85 -7.60
CA ALA A 72 -8.96 -13.14 -8.28
C ALA A 72 -9.29 -14.32 -7.35
N GLY A 73 -8.83 -14.27 -6.10
CA GLY A 73 -9.16 -15.29 -5.09
C GLY A 73 -10.63 -15.31 -4.71
N ALA A 74 -11.26 -14.15 -4.53
CA ALA A 74 -12.70 -14.08 -4.28
C ALA A 74 -13.52 -14.65 -5.44
N LEU A 75 -13.12 -14.38 -6.68
CA LEU A 75 -13.75 -14.94 -7.88
C LEU A 75 -13.56 -16.46 -7.95
N MET A 76 -12.35 -16.97 -7.72
CA MET A 76 -12.05 -18.41 -7.69
C MET A 76 -12.88 -19.14 -6.63
N GLN A 77 -12.98 -18.58 -5.41
CA GLN A 77 -13.78 -19.14 -4.33
C GLN A 77 -15.28 -19.18 -4.69
N ALA A 78 -15.80 -18.14 -5.34
CA ALA A 78 -17.20 -18.07 -5.76
C ALA A 78 -17.51 -19.06 -6.90
N LEU A 79 -16.64 -19.13 -7.92
CA LEU A 79 -16.81 -20.02 -9.08
C LEU A 79 -16.75 -21.49 -8.70
N THR A 80 -15.79 -21.86 -7.86
CA THR A 80 -15.61 -23.24 -7.39
C THR A 80 -16.54 -23.61 -6.23
N ARG A 81 -17.17 -22.61 -5.60
CA ARG A 81 -17.89 -22.74 -4.32
C ARG A 81 -17.04 -23.40 -3.23
N ASN A 82 -15.72 -23.20 -3.30
CA ASN A 82 -14.76 -23.75 -2.35
C ASN A 82 -14.00 -22.59 -1.69
N PRO A 83 -14.20 -22.31 -0.38
CA PRO A 83 -13.53 -21.21 0.31
C PRO A 83 -12.00 -21.39 0.41
N LEU A 84 -11.47 -22.57 0.09
CA LEU A 84 -10.04 -22.87 0.07
C LEU A 84 -9.41 -22.72 -1.33
N ALA A 85 -10.21 -22.42 -2.36
CA ALA A 85 -9.67 -22.16 -3.69
C ALA A 85 -8.79 -20.89 -3.68
N SER A 86 -7.64 -20.96 -4.33
CA SER A 86 -6.69 -19.85 -4.48
C SER A 86 -6.26 -19.71 -5.93
N PRO A 87 -6.11 -18.46 -6.42
CA PRO A 87 -5.74 -18.15 -7.80
C PRO A 87 -4.29 -18.57 -8.11
#